data_AF-A0AA51SYD8-F1
#
_entry.id   AF-A0AA51SYD8-F1
#
_cell.length_a   1.000
_cell.length_b   1.000
_cell.length_c   1.000
_cell.angle_alpha   90.00
_cell.angle_beta   90.00
_cell.angle_gamma   90.00
#
_symmetry.space_group_name_H-M   'P 1'
#
loop_
_entity.id
_entity.type
_entity.pdbx_description
1 polymer ?
#
loop_
_entity_poly.entity_id
_entity_poly.type
_entity_poly.pdbx_seq_one_letter_code
_entity_poly.pdbx_strand_id
1 'polypeptide(L)'
;MVTSFNWNWDAFVMVILALLALALIVFGALTAYFGSSKSRIVGSVLLIVGLVIGIFTIFGSSSVAHVSFVYQVLEPTVFYLIASIIGVLIGLLIFLGAIMKT
;
A
#
# COMPACT_ATOMS: atom_id res chain seq x y z
N MET A 1 -17.28 -30.37 -6.47
CA MET A 1 -16.13 -29.85 -7.24
C MET A 1 -15.25 -29.11 -6.27
N VAL A 2 -14.04 -29.59 -6.00
CA VAL A 2 -13.09 -28.85 -5.16
C VAL A 2 -12.51 -27.77 -6.06
N THR A 3 -12.89 -26.52 -5.84
CA THR A 3 -12.20 -25.39 -6.49
C THR A 3 -10.80 -25.35 -5.91
N SER A 4 -9.81 -25.83 -6.67
CA SER A 4 -8.40 -25.61 -6.33
C SER A 4 -8.18 -24.12 -6.14
N PHE A 5 -7.61 -23.72 -5.00
CA PHE A 5 -7.24 -22.34 -4.73
C PHE A 5 -6.35 -21.83 -5.87
N ASN A 6 -6.87 -20.89 -6.66
CA ASN A 6 -6.16 -20.27 -7.78
C ASN A 6 -5.83 -18.84 -7.38
N TRP A 7 -4.57 -18.63 -6.99
CA TRP A 7 -4.06 -17.33 -6.58
C TRP A 7 -3.37 -16.63 -7.73
N ASN A 8 -3.72 -15.36 -7.96
CA ASN A 8 -3.08 -14.53 -8.97
C ASN A 8 -1.89 -13.76 -8.35
N TRP A 9 -0.68 -14.30 -8.52
CA TRP A 9 0.55 -13.68 -8.03
C TRP A 9 0.84 -12.33 -8.68
N ASP A 10 0.45 -12.13 -9.94
CA ASP A 10 0.70 -10.88 -10.66
C ASP A 10 -0.17 -9.74 -10.11
N ALA A 11 -1.45 -10.02 -9.85
CA ALA A 11 -2.34 -9.09 -9.16
C ALA A 11 -1.81 -8.75 -7.76
N PHE A 12 -1.33 -9.75 -7.02
CA PHE A 12 -0.76 -9.53 -5.68
C PHE A 12 0.47 -8.61 -5.69
N VAL A 13 1.42 -8.84 -6.61
CA VAL A 13 2.60 -7.96 -6.75
C VAL A 13 2.18 -6.55 -7.13
N MET A 14 1.23 -6.39 -8.04
CA MET A 14 0.74 -5.07 -8.43
C MET A 14 0.05 -4.34 -7.27
N VAL A 15 -0.70 -5.05 -6.42
CA VAL A 15 -1.29 -4.50 -5.19
C VAL A 15 -0.22 -4.05 -4.20
N ILE A 16 0.86 -4.83 -4.03
CA ILE A 16 2.00 -4.42 -3.19
C ILE A 16 2.63 -3.14 -3.73
N LEU A 17 2.88 -3.07 -5.04
CA LEU A 17 3.47 -1.88 -5.67
C LEU A 17 2.55 -0.66 -5.57
N ALA A 18 1.23 -0.85 -5.69
CA ALA A 18 0.25 0.22 -5.50
C ALA A 18 0.24 0.75 -4.06
N LEU A 19 0.25 -0.14 -3.06
CA LEU A 19 0.35 0.24 -1.64
C LEU A 19 1.67 0.94 -1.32
N LEU A 20 2.78 0.44 -1.87
CA LEU A 20 4.10 1.04 -1.70
C LEU A 20 4.15 2.44 -2.32
N ALA A 21 3.66 2.59 -3.55
CA ALA A 21 3.58 3.89 -4.23
C ALA A 21 2.74 4.88 -3.41
N LEU A 22 1.57 4.46 -2.93
CA LEU A 22 0.70 5.27 -2.08
C LEU A 22 1.42 5.70 -0.80
N ALA A 23 2.06 4.77 -0.10
CA ALA A 23 2.79 5.06 1.13
C ALA A 23 3.95 6.05 0.89
N LEU A 24 4.75 5.83 -0.16
CA LEU A 24 5.87 6.70 -0.52
C LEU A 24 5.41 8.10 -0.92
N ILE A 25 4.29 8.22 -1.65
CA ILE A 25 3.71 9.51 -2.02
C ILE A 25 3.22 10.25 -0.77
N VAL A 26 2.43 9.58 0.08
CA VAL A 26 1.87 10.21 1.29
C VAL A 26 2.97 10.59 2.27
N PHE A 27 3.83 9.65 2.64
CA PHE A 27 4.93 9.93 3.58
C PHE A 27 5.98 10.86 2.98
N GLY A 28 6.26 10.75 1.68
CA GLY A 28 7.16 11.64 0.96
C GLY A 28 6.62 13.08 0.97
N ALA A 29 5.34 13.28 0.65
CA ALA A 29 4.69 14.59 0.68
C ALA A 29 4.71 15.20 2.08
N LEU A 30 4.32 14.43 3.10
CA LEU A 30 4.33 14.89 4.48
C LEU A 30 5.75 15.25 4.95
N THR A 31 6.74 14.44 4.59
CA THR A 31 8.15 14.68 4.97
C THR A 31 8.75 15.87 4.21
N ALA A 32 8.42 16.03 2.93
CA ALA A 32 8.85 17.15 2.11
C ALA A 32 8.28 18.49 2.63
N TYR A 33 7.05 18.47 3.14
CA TYR A 33 6.38 19.66 3.67
C TYR A 33 6.77 19.97 5.12
N PHE A 34 6.68 18.99 6.03
CA PHE A 34 6.89 19.19 7.46
C PHE A 34 8.33 18.96 7.94
N GLY A 35 9.21 18.41 7.12
CA GLY A 35 10.58 18.06 7.52
C GLY A 35 11.47 19.26 7.86
N SER A 36 12.56 19.01 8.59
CA SER A 36 13.71 19.93 8.66
C SER A 36 14.38 20.04 7.28
N SER A 37 15.21 21.06 7.04
CA SER A 37 15.87 21.27 5.73
C SER A 37 16.50 20.01 5.11
N LYS A 38 17.15 19.16 5.93
CA LYS A 38 17.71 17.86 5.50
C LYS A 38 16.63 16.80 5.24
N SER A 39 15.64 16.70 6.13
CA SER A 39 14.55 15.71 6.01
C SER A 39 13.65 16.00 4.81
N ARG A 40 13.44 17.29 4.46
CA ARG A 40 12.65 17.69 3.27
C ARG A 40 13.20 17.09 1.98
N ILE A 41 14.53 17.04 1.84
CA ILE A 41 15.18 16.45 0.65
C ILE A 41 14.83 14.97 0.54
N VAL A 42 14.92 14.22 1.65
CA VAL A 42 14.54 12.81 1.68
C VAL A 42 13.05 12.64 1.34
N GLY A 43 12.19 13.49 1.90
CA GLY A 43 10.77 13.51 1.58
C GLY A 43 10.49 13.73 0.09
N SER A 44 11.17 14.69 -0.54
CA SER A 44 11.05 14.95 -1.98
C SER A 44 11.51 13.75 -2.81
N VAL A 45 12.60 13.09 -2.43
CA VAL A 45 13.08 11.88 -3.12
C VAL A 45 12.06 10.74 -2.98
N LEU A 46 11.53 10.51 -1.77
CA LEU A 46 10.50 9.50 -1.53
C LEU A 46 9.25 9.76 -2.39
N LEU A 47 8.83 11.03 -2.50
CA LEU A 47 7.68 11.42 -3.32
C LEU A 47 7.92 11.12 -4.80
N ILE A 48 9.09 11.49 -5.34
CA ILE A 48 9.44 11.24 -6.74
C ILE A 48 9.48 9.73 -7.02
N VAL A 49 10.14 8.95 -6.16
CA VAL A 49 10.19 7.49 -6.29
C VAL A 49 8.80 6.88 -6.21
N GLY A 50 7.96 7.33 -5.28
CA GLY A 50 6.57 6.90 -5.16
C GLY A 50 5.75 7.17 -6.42
N LEU A 51 5.91 8.34 -7.04
CA LEU A 51 5.27 8.67 -8.32
C LEU A 51 5.73 7.75 -9.46
N VAL A 52 7.05 7.49 -9.56
CA VAL A 52 7.60 6.59 -10.59
C VAL A 52 7.04 5.17 -10.43
N ILE A 53 7.00 4.64 -9.20
CA ILE A 53 6.44 3.32 -8.91
C ILE A 53 4.93 3.31 -9.20
N GLY A 54 4.19 4.37 -8.85
CA GLY A 54 2.77 4.49 -9.15
C GLY A 54 2.48 4.46 -10.64
N ILE A 55 3.24 5.23 -11.43
CA ILE A 55 3.19 5.22 -12.89
C ILE A 55 3.50 3.81 -13.43
N PHE A 56 4.58 3.19 -12.96
CA PHE A 56 4.94 1.84 -13.36
C PHE A 56 3.84 0.82 -13.03
N THR A 57 3.15 0.99 -11.90
CA THR A 57 2.05 0.08 -11.51
C THR A 57 0.84 0.24 -12.44
N ILE A 58 0.48 1.46 -12.82
CA ILE A 58 -0.65 1.74 -13.72
C ILE A 58 -0.41 1.15 -15.12
N PHE A 59 0.77 1.39 -15.69
CA PHE A 59 1.08 0.89 -17.05
C PHE A 59 1.51 -0.58 -17.03
N GLY A 60 2.25 -0.99 -16.02
CA GLY A 60 2.75 -2.35 -15.85
C GLY A 60 1.65 -3.37 -15.55
N SER A 61 0.55 -2.96 -14.93
CA SER A 61 -0.57 -3.87 -14.65
C SER A 61 -1.12 -4.49 -15.94
N SER A 62 -1.32 -3.69 -16.99
CA SER A 62 -1.83 -4.19 -18.28
C SER A 62 -0.72 -4.79 -19.15
N SER A 63 0.45 -4.17 -19.21
CA SER A 63 1.49 -4.55 -20.17
C SER A 63 2.39 -5.69 -19.72
N VAL A 64 2.58 -5.86 -18.41
CA VAL A 64 3.49 -6.88 -17.85
C VAL A 64 2.69 -7.97 -17.15
N ALA A 65 1.80 -7.57 -16.24
CA ALA A 65 1.03 -8.50 -15.40
C ALA A 65 -0.25 -9.01 -16.06
N HIS A 66 -0.69 -8.42 -17.17
CA HIS A 66 -1.96 -8.76 -17.85
C HIS A 66 -3.18 -8.75 -16.90
N VAL A 67 -3.16 -7.87 -15.90
CA VAL A 67 -4.23 -7.68 -14.92
C VAL A 67 -4.88 -6.30 -15.07
N SER A 68 -6.16 -6.22 -14.72
CA SER A 68 -6.89 -4.95 -14.72
C SER A 68 -6.42 -4.06 -13.57
N PHE A 69 -5.88 -2.88 -13.90
CA PHE A 69 -5.49 -1.89 -12.88
C PHE A 69 -6.65 -1.56 -11.95
N VAL A 70 -7.85 -1.34 -12.47
CA VAL A 70 -8.98 -0.88 -11.66
C VAL A 70 -9.50 -1.99 -10.75
N TYR A 71 -9.88 -3.13 -11.34
CA TYR A 71 -10.61 -4.17 -10.61
C TYR A 71 -9.71 -5.15 -9.85
N GLN A 72 -8.46 -5.34 -10.29
CA GLN A 72 -7.56 -6.34 -9.71
C GLN A 72 -6.42 -5.72 -8.92
N VAL A 73 -6.20 -4.40 -9.03
CA VAL A 73 -5.12 -3.69 -8.32
C VAL A 73 -5.68 -2.60 -7.41
N LEU A 74 -6.31 -1.57 -7.98
CA LEU A 74 -6.77 -0.38 -7.25
C LEU A 74 -7.85 -0.71 -6.21
N GLU A 75 -8.90 -1.40 -6.63
CA GLU A 75 -10.01 -1.78 -5.74
C GLU A 75 -9.54 -2.67 -4.58
N PRO A 76 -8.82 -3.80 -4.82
CA PRO A 76 -8.25 -4.59 -3.73
C PRO A 76 -7.28 -3.81 -2.85
N THR A 77 -6.45 -2.94 -3.43
CA THR A 77 -5.52 -2.09 -2.66
C THR A 77 -6.26 -1.24 -1.63
N VAL A 78 -7.36 -0.59 -2.02
CA VAL A 78 -8.17 0.23 -1.10
C VAL A 78 -8.83 -0.63 -0.02
N PHE A 79 -9.46 -1.75 -0.40
CA PHE A 79 -10.13 -2.61 0.57
C PHE A 79 -9.16 -3.28 1.54
N TYR A 80 -8.00 -3.75 1.08
CA TYR A 80 -6.97 -4.34 1.94
C TYR A 80 -6.34 -3.29 2.86
N LEU A 81 -6.17 -2.05 2.40
CA LEU A 81 -5.73 -0.96 3.27
C LEU A 81 -6.72 -0.73 4.42
N ILE A 82 -8.02 -0.60 4.11
CA ILE A 82 -9.06 -0.41 5.13
C ILE A 82 -9.13 -1.61 6.08
N ALA A 83 -9.13 -2.83 5.54
CA ALA A 83 -9.18 -4.06 6.32
C ALA A 83 -7.96 -4.20 7.26
N SER A 84 -6.77 -3.84 6.79
CA SER A 84 -5.55 -3.89 7.60
C SER A 84 -5.60 -2.89 8.75
N ILE A 85 -6.08 -1.66 8.52
CA ILE A 85 -6.26 -0.66 9.58
C ILE A 85 -7.23 -1.17 10.65
N ILE A 86 -8.39 -1.69 10.24
CA ILE A 86 -9.39 -2.23 11.17
C ILE A 86 -8.81 -3.39 11.98
N GLY A 87 -8.14 -4.34 11.32
CA GLY A 87 -7.52 -5.49 11.97
C GLY A 87 -6.46 -5.09 12.98
N VAL A 88 -5.59 -4.14 12.63
CA VAL A 88 -4.55 -3.61 13.53
C VAL A 88 -5.18 -2.93 14.75
N LEU A 89 -6.21 -2.09 14.55
CA LEU A 89 -6.88 -1.39 15.65
C LEU A 89 -7.58 -2.36 16.61
N ILE A 90 -8.33 -3.34 16.11
CA ILE A 90 -8.99 -4.35 16.95
C ILE A 90 -7.96 -5.16 17.73
N GLY A 91 -6.91 -5.64 17.04
CA GLY A 91 -5.84 -6.40 17.68
C GLY A 91 -5.14 -5.61 18.78
N LEU A 92 -4.84 -4.33 18.52
CA LEU A 92 -4.24 -3.43 19.49
C LEU A 92 -5.15 -3.19 20.70
N LEU A 93 -6.45 -2.97 20.51
CA LEU A 93 -7.41 -2.76 21.60
C LEU A 93 -7.58 -3.99 22.48
N ILE A 94 -7.65 -5.18 21.88
CA ILE A 94 -7.74 -6.45 22.63
C ILE A 94 -6.46 -6.66 23.44
N PHE A 95 -5.30 -6.49 22.81
CA PHE A 95 -4.01 -6.60 23.47
C PHE A 95 -3.91 -5.62 24.65
N LEU A 96 -4.27 -4.36 24.42
CA LEU A 96 -4.22 -3.33 25.43
C LEU A 96 -5.18 -3.61 26.60
N GLY A 97 -6.40 -4.07 26.30
CA GLY A 97 -7.37 -4.48 27.34
C GLY A 97 -6.91 -5.67 28.17
N ALA A 98 -6.12 -6.59 27.59
CA ALA A 98 -5.56 -7.73 28.31
C ALA A 98 -4.47 -7.30 29.32
N ILE A 99 -3.64 -6.31 28.98
CA ILE A 99 -2.55 -5.83 29.84
C ILE A 99 -2.93 -4.68 30.77
N MET A 100 -3.93 -3.85 30.43
CA MET A 100 -4.38 -2.74 31.28
C MET A 100 -5.25 -3.20 32.45
N LYS A 101 -5.70 -4.46 32.44
CA LYS A 101 -6.51 -5.05 33.52
C LYS A 101 -5.69 -5.86 34.53
N THR A 102 -4.36 -5.82 34.42
CA THR A 102 -3.43 -6.10 35.53
C THR A 102 -3.01 -4.79 36.16
#